data_AF-A0A6P6EEM0-F1
#
_entry.id   AF-A0A6P6EEM0-F1
#
_cell.length_a   1.000
_cell.length_b   1.000
_cell.length_c   1.000
_cell.angle_alpha   90.00
_cell.angle_beta   90.00
_cell.angle_gamma   90.00
#
_symmetry.space_group_name_H-M   'P 1'
#
loop_
_entity.id
_entity.type
_entity.pdbx_description
1 polymer ?
#
loop_
_entity_poly.entity_id
_entity_poly.type
_entity_poly.pdbx_seq_one_letter_code
_entity_poly.pdbx_strand_id
1 'polypeptide(L)'
;MSLVIRNLQSVIPIRKVPLRRNVEINLKAGEIPQPGFPSDYNLGDIFLGVEYVFQQCKEKEDYYSVLTVTATHGLCHLLRFTHNSETEWQNMYLQEKQVLEELSRCTGAQLLPLSRGLF
;
A
#
# COMPACT_ATOMS: atom_id res chain seq x y z
N MET A 1 22.34 20.73 -0.44
CA MET A 1 22.47 19.40 0.20
C MET A 1 21.33 18.55 -0.32
N SER A 2 21.62 17.54 -1.15
CA SER A 2 20.60 16.69 -1.75
C SER A 2 20.50 15.39 -0.94
N LEU A 3 19.40 15.22 -0.21
CA LEU A 3 19.07 13.95 0.41
C LEU A 3 18.34 13.12 -0.65
N VAL A 4 19.08 12.29 -1.36
CA VAL A 4 18.53 11.30 -2.28
C VAL A 4 17.95 10.16 -1.44
N ILE A 5 16.66 10.22 -1.13
CA ILE A 5 15.97 9.04 -0.57
C ILE A 5 15.46 8.20 -1.72
N ARG A 6 16.26 7.21 -2.13
CA ARG A 6 15.76 6.11 -2.93
C ARG A 6 14.80 5.32 -2.06
N ASN A 7 13.64 4.98 -2.63
CA ASN A 7 12.61 4.14 -2.04
C ASN A 7 11.63 4.86 -1.09
N LEU A 8 10.55 5.42 -1.67
CA LEU A 8 9.33 5.85 -0.94
C LEU A 8 8.76 4.74 -0.04
N GLN A 9 9.08 3.47 -0.30
CA GLN A 9 8.58 2.30 0.45
C GLN A 9 9.27 2.09 1.80
N SER A 10 10.32 2.85 2.13
CA SER A 10 10.95 2.86 3.47
C SER A 10 10.68 4.13 4.29
N VAL A 11 10.11 5.17 3.66
CA VAL A 11 9.99 6.53 4.24
C VAL A 11 8.62 6.80 4.82
N ILE A 12 7.60 6.05 4.42
CA ILE A 12 6.34 6.04 5.17
C ILE A 12 6.59 5.17 6.40
N PRO A 13 6.54 5.71 7.63
CA PRO A 13 6.46 4.86 8.79
C PRO A 13 5.05 4.27 8.78
N ILE A 14 4.80 3.25 7.97
CA ILE A 14 3.76 2.28 8.29
C ILE A 14 4.29 1.55 9.52
N ARG A 15 4.17 2.22 10.68
CA ARG A 15 4.26 1.56 11.97
C ARG A 15 3.02 0.70 12.05
N LYS A 16 3.19 -0.58 11.74
CA LYS A 16 2.26 -1.61 12.20
C LYS A 16 2.30 -1.54 13.72
N VAL A 17 1.28 -0.94 14.34
CA VAL A 17 1.05 -1.13 15.78
C VAL A 17 0.32 -2.47 15.88
N PRO A 18 0.94 -3.53 16.42
CA PRO A 18 0.28 -4.82 16.53
C PRO A 18 -0.79 -4.70 17.61
N LEU A 19 -2.03 -4.38 17.24
CA LEU A 19 -3.17 -4.46 18.15
C LEU A 19 -3.67 -5.90 18.33
N ARG A 20 -2.99 -6.89 17.74
CA ARG A 20 -3.47 -8.27 17.62
C ARG A 20 -2.56 -9.21 18.41
N ARG A 21 -2.84 -9.44 19.70
CA ARG A 21 -2.18 -10.50 20.49
C ARG A 21 -2.58 -11.93 20.06
N ASN A 22 -3.70 -12.10 19.35
CA ASN A 22 -4.28 -13.41 19.03
C ASN A 22 -4.44 -13.72 17.53
N VAL A 23 -4.01 -12.82 16.64
CA VAL A 23 -4.12 -12.99 15.18
C VAL A 23 -2.72 -12.97 14.53
N GLU A 24 -1.77 -13.67 15.17
CA GLU A 24 -0.50 -14.09 14.57
C GLU A 24 -0.63 -15.52 14.01
N ILE A 25 -1.83 -15.91 13.60
CA ILE A 25 -2.06 -17.17 12.87
C ILE A 25 -1.47 -16.96 11.47
N ASN A 26 -0.79 -17.97 10.91
CA ASN A 26 -0.08 -18.00 9.63
C ASN A 26 -0.94 -17.61 8.39
N LEU A 27 -1.41 -16.37 8.32
CA LEU A 27 -2.20 -15.85 7.21
C LEU A 27 -1.28 -15.51 6.05
N LYS A 28 -1.64 -16.01 4.87
CA LYS A 28 -0.98 -15.66 3.61
C LYS A 28 -1.43 -14.28 3.15
N ALA A 29 -0.69 -13.71 2.20
CA ALA A 29 -1.07 -12.44 1.56
C ALA A 29 -2.49 -12.51 1.00
N GLY A 30 -3.31 -11.50 1.30
CA GLY A 30 -4.71 -11.41 0.87
C GLY A 30 -5.71 -12.25 1.68
N GLU A 31 -5.27 -13.09 2.62
CA GLU A 31 -6.20 -13.83 3.48
C GLU A 31 -6.78 -12.91 4.56
N ILE A 32 -8.11 -12.86 4.63
CA ILE A 32 -8.84 -12.13 5.66
C ILE A 32 -8.98 -13.05 6.89
N PRO A 33 -8.55 -12.62 8.09
CA PRO A 33 -8.73 -13.41 9.31
C PRO A 33 -10.21 -13.67 9.57
N GLN A 34 -10.55 -14.85 10.09
CA GLN A 34 -11.87 -15.05 10.68
C GLN A 34 -11.91 -14.35 12.05
N PRO A 35 -12.75 -13.31 12.22
CA PRO A 35 -12.77 -12.52 13.43
C PRO A 35 -13.55 -13.27 14.53
N GLY A 36 -12.94 -13.41 15.71
CA GLY A 36 -13.62 -13.93 16.91
C GLY A 36 -14.36 -12.82 17.66
N PHE A 37 -13.91 -11.57 17.48
CA PHE A 37 -14.49 -10.37 18.11
C PHE A 37 -14.53 -9.19 17.13
N PRO A 38 -15.38 -8.18 17.37
CA PRO A 38 -15.47 -6.99 16.50
C PRO A 38 -14.13 -6.26 16.29
N SER A 39 -13.22 -6.27 17.27
CA SER A 39 -11.89 -5.66 17.14
C SER A 39 -10.99 -6.33 16.10
N ASP A 40 -11.25 -7.59 15.75
CA ASP A 40 -10.41 -8.36 14.82
C ASP A 40 -10.59 -7.92 13.36
N TYR A 41 -11.66 -7.17 13.07
CA TYR A 41 -11.88 -6.51 11.78
C TYR A 41 -10.95 -5.31 11.56
N ASN A 42 -10.30 -4.78 12.61
CA ASN A 42 -9.38 -3.65 12.47
C ASN A 42 -8.06 -4.10 11.81
N LEU A 43 -7.90 -3.82 10.52
CA LEU A 43 -6.70 -4.18 9.74
C LEU A 43 -5.43 -3.44 10.17
N GLY A 44 -5.56 -2.32 10.89
CA GLY A 44 -4.46 -1.46 11.32
C GLY A 44 -4.53 -0.08 10.68
N ASP A 45 -3.48 0.71 10.94
CA ASP A 45 -3.41 2.12 10.52
C ASP A 45 -2.44 2.33 9.35
N ILE A 46 -2.71 3.34 8.53
CA ILE A 46 -1.80 3.86 7.51
C ILE A 46 -1.60 5.34 7.80
N PHE A 47 -0.34 5.75 7.97
CA PHE A 47 0.03 7.16 8.10
C PHE A 47 0.62 7.62 6.78
N LEU A 48 0.13 8.73 6.22
CA LEU A 48 0.63 9.28 4.96
C LEU A 48 1.29 10.63 5.22
N GLY A 49 2.58 10.74 4.90
CA GLY A 49 3.28 12.02 4.90
C GLY A 49 2.88 12.85 3.69
N VAL A 50 1.75 13.56 3.77
CA VAL A 50 1.15 14.28 2.64
C VAL A 50 2.08 15.29 1.96
N GLU A 51 2.91 15.97 2.74
CA GLU A 51 3.95 16.89 2.25
C GLU A 51 5.06 16.15 1.50
N TYR A 52 5.48 14.99 2.02
CA TYR A 52 6.47 14.16 1.34
C TYR A 52 5.90 13.60 0.02
N VAL A 53 4.65 13.10 0.03
CA VAL A 53 3.96 12.64 -1.19
C VAL A 53 3.88 13.77 -2.23
N PHE A 54 3.56 14.99 -1.80
CA PHE A 54 3.50 16.15 -2.68
C PHE A 54 4.87 16.45 -3.32
N GLN A 55 5.94 16.43 -2.53
CA GLN A 55 7.31 16.66 -3.02
C GLN A 55 7.81 15.59 -4.00
N GLN A 56 7.22 14.39 -3.98
CA GLN A 56 7.59 13.31 -4.90
C GLN A 56 6.75 13.31 -6.18
N CYS A 57 5.69 14.13 -6.27
CA CYS A 57 4.89 14.26 -7.47
C CYS A 57 5.72 14.88 -8.60
N LYS A 58 5.70 14.26 -9.77
CA LYS A 58 6.28 14.87 -10.98
C LYS A 58 5.34 15.96 -11.50
N GLU A 59 5.87 16.93 -12.25
CA GLU A 59 5.11 18.09 -12.77
C GLU A 59 3.82 17.72 -13.53
N LYS A 60 3.74 16.50 -14.10
CA LYS A 60 2.58 16.01 -14.87
C LYS A 60 1.67 15.06 -14.08
N GLU A 61 2.02 14.72 -12.84
CA GLU A 61 1.24 13.82 -12.01
C GLU A 61 0.22 14.63 -11.21
N ASP A 62 -1.03 14.16 -11.19
CA ASP A 62 -2.06 14.70 -10.31
C ASP A 62 -1.80 14.24 -8.87
N TYR A 63 -1.70 15.20 -7.95
CA TYR A 63 -1.38 14.94 -6.54
C TYR A 63 -2.37 13.97 -5.89
N TYR A 64 -3.67 14.12 -6.15
CA TYR A 64 -4.68 13.24 -5.56
C TYR A 64 -4.60 11.82 -6.11
N SER A 65 -4.24 11.66 -7.38
CA SER A 65 -3.94 10.37 -7.99
C SER A 65 -2.74 9.70 -7.34
N VAL A 66 -1.65 10.45 -7.09
CA VAL A 66 -0.46 9.94 -6.39
C VAL A 66 -0.81 9.53 -4.95
N LEU A 67 -1.58 10.36 -4.24
CA LEU A 67 -2.04 10.07 -2.88
C LEU A 67 -2.92 8.81 -2.84
N THR A 68 -3.82 8.66 -3.81
CA THR A 68 -4.72 7.50 -3.96
C THR A 68 -3.94 6.21 -4.20
N VAL A 69 -2.97 6.25 -5.11
CA VAL A 69 -2.07 5.12 -5.38
C VAL A 69 -1.26 4.76 -4.14
N THR A 70 -0.72 5.77 -3.42
CA THR A 70 0.04 5.57 -2.18
C THR A 70 -0.81 4.93 -1.08
N ALA A 71 -2.06 5.38 -0.91
CA ALA A 71 -2.99 4.79 0.05
C ALA A 71 -3.32 3.34 -0.31
N THR A 72 -3.57 3.05 -1.60
CA THR A 72 -3.84 1.70 -2.09
C THR A 72 -2.66 0.77 -1.82
N HIS A 73 -1.43 1.24 -2.05
CA HIS A 73 -0.20 0.51 -1.71
C HIS A 73 -0.13 0.18 -0.21
N GLY A 74 -0.47 1.14 0.65
CA GLY A 74 -0.53 0.95 2.10
C GLY A 74 -1.56 -0.11 2.51
N LEU A 75 -2.72 -0.15 1.86
CA LEU A 75 -3.76 -1.16 2.10
C LEU A 75 -3.29 -2.57 1.72
N CYS A 76 -2.55 -2.71 0.61
CA CYS A 76 -1.91 -3.98 0.26
C CYS A 76 -0.98 -4.49 1.38
N HIS A 77 -0.21 -3.60 2.01
CA HIS A 77 0.65 -3.94 3.16
C HIS A 77 -0.12 -4.35 4.41
N LEU A 78 -1.31 -3.77 4.66
CA LEU A 78 -2.21 -4.21 5.74
C LEU A 78 -2.76 -5.62 5.48
N LEU A 79 -3.01 -5.96 4.21
CA LEU A 79 -3.41 -7.30 3.76
C LEU A 79 -2.24 -8.27 3.60
N ARG A 80 -1.07 -7.95 4.17
CA ARG A 80 0.14 -8.78 4.19
C ARG A 80 0.78 -9.06 2.82
N PHE A 81 0.41 -8.33 1.77
CA PHE A 81 1.23 -8.32 0.57
C PHE A 81 2.55 -7.62 0.86
N THR A 82 3.63 -8.15 0.29
CA THR A 82 5.00 -7.64 0.43
C THR A 82 5.67 -7.66 -0.93
N HIS A 83 6.88 -7.10 -1.01
CA HIS A 83 7.66 -7.07 -2.24
C HIS A 83 9.15 -7.31 -1.94
N ASN A 84 9.47 -8.24 -1.02
CA ASN A 84 10.86 -8.52 -0.62
C ASN A 84 11.55 -9.51 -1.57
N SER A 85 10.78 -10.20 -2.40
CA SER A 85 11.24 -11.06 -3.50
C SER A 85 10.39 -10.79 -4.75
N GLU A 86 10.87 -11.22 -5.92
CA GLU A 86 10.15 -11.08 -7.18
C GLU A 86 8.76 -11.74 -7.12
N THR A 87 8.65 -12.93 -6.54
CA THR A 87 7.36 -13.63 -6.39
C THR A 87 6.39 -12.87 -5.48
N GLU A 88 6.87 -12.35 -4.34
CA GLU A 88 6.05 -11.53 -3.46
C GLU A 88 5.60 -10.24 -4.15
N TRP A 89 6.55 -9.57 -4.81
CA TRP A 89 6.30 -8.37 -5.58
C TRP A 89 5.24 -8.59 -6.66
N GLN A 90 5.33 -9.69 -7.41
CA GLN A 90 4.37 -10.00 -8.47
C GLN A 90 2.96 -10.14 -7.90
N ASN A 91 2.81 -10.82 -6.76
CA ASN A 91 1.52 -10.93 -6.08
C ASN A 91 0.98 -9.57 -5.62
N MET A 92 1.84 -8.73 -5.04
CA MET A 92 1.47 -7.38 -4.62
C MET A 92 1.09 -6.48 -5.81
N TYR A 93 1.86 -6.55 -6.89
CA TYR A 93 1.63 -5.77 -8.10
C TYR A 93 0.28 -6.13 -8.74
N LEU A 94 -0.04 -7.42 -8.84
CA LEU A 94 -1.33 -7.87 -9.38
C LEU A 94 -2.50 -7.38 -8.51
N GLN A 95 -2.37 -7.47 -7.19
CA GLN A 95 -3.39 -6.98 -6.27
C GLN A 95 -3.57 -5.46 -6.36
N GLU A 96 -2.48 -4.70 -6.32
CA GLU A 96 -2.50 -3.24 -6.41
C GLU A 96 -3.11 -2.80 -7.74
N LYS A 97 -2.70 -3.44 -8.84
CA LYS A 97 -3.24 -3.20 -10.18
C LYS A 97 -4.74 -3.44 -10.24
N GLN A 98 -5.22 -4.57 -9.74
CA GLN A 98 -6.64 -4.91 -9.76
C GLN A 98 -7.49 -3.84 -9.05
N VAL A 99 -7.06 -3.39 -7.87
CA VAL A 99 -7.78 -2.36 -7.10
C VAL A 99 -7.78 -1.02 -7.85
N LEU A 100 -6.64 -0.62 -8.41
CA LEU A 100 -6.53 0.66 -9.13
C LEU A 100 -7.29 0.65 -10.46
N GLU A 101 -7.36 -0.47 -11.17
CA GLU A 101 -8.16 -0.62 -12.39
C GLU A 101 -9.66 -0.48 -12.09
N GLU A 102 -10.12 -1.10 -11.01
CA GLU A 102 -11.51 -0.95 -10.56
C GLU A 102 -11.83 0.49 -10.15
N LEU A 103 -10.94 1.14 -9.40
CA LEU A 103 -11.12 2.54 -9.02
C LEU A 103 -11.09 3.48 -10.23
N SER A 104 -10.18 3.24 -11.17
CA SER A 104 -10.09 3.97 -12.44
C SER A 104 -11.38 3.83 -13.26
N ARG A 105 -11.97 2.63 -13.28
CA ARG A 105 -13.27 2.39 -13.94
C ARG A 105 -14.41 3.21 -13.32
N CYS A 106 -14.45 3.33 -11.99
CA CYS A 106 -15.49 4.08 -11.29
C CYS A 106 -15.29 5.61 -11.35
N THR A 107 -14.06 6.09 -11.44
CA THR A 107 -13.72 7.53 -11.29
C THR A 107 -13.30 8.20 -12.59
N GLY A 108 -12.93 7.43 -13.62
CA GLY A 108 -12.31 7.92 -14.85
C GLY A 108 -10.84 8.33 -14.68
N ALA A 109 -10.26 8.17 -13.50
CA ALA A 109 -8.84 8.44 -13.25
C ALA A 109 -7.95 7.43 -14.00
N GLN A 110 -6.70 7.82 -14.27
CA GLN A 110 -5.67 6.91 -14.80
C GLN A 110 -4.68 6.59 -13.69
N LEU A 111 -4.98 5.57 -12.90
CA LEU A 111 -4.16 5.19 -11.75
C LEU A 111 -3.26 4.02 -12.12
N LEU A 112 -1.97 4.11 -11.78
CA LEU A 112 -0.98 3.07 -12.08
C LEU A 112 -0.33 2.57 -10.77
N PRO A 113 -0.05 1.26 -10.65
CA PRO A 113 0.56 0.68 -9.46
C PRO A 113 1.85 1.38 -9.04
N LEU A 114 2.01 1.65 -7.74
CA LEU A 114 3.28 2.16 -7.19
C LEU A 114 4.38 1.10 -7.30
N SER A 115 3.99 -0.17 -7.24
CA SER A 115 4.90 -1.31 -7.34
C SER A 115 5.45 -1.56 -8.75
N ARG A 116 5.02 -0.81 -9.78
CA ARG A 116 5.48 -1.02 -11.16
C ARG A 116 7.02 -0.90 -11.28
N GLY A 117 7.65 -1.86 -11.98
CA GLY A 117 9.07 -1.81 -12.33
C GLY A 117 10.05 -1.85 -11.15
N LEU A 118 9.65 -2.44 -10.01
CA LEU A 118 10.54 -2.67 -8.87
C LEU A 118 11.55 -3.80 -9.10
N PHE A 119 11.16 -4.80 -9.89
CA PHE A 119 11.99 -5.92 -10.33
C PHE A 119 12.07 -5.92 -11.86
#